data_AF-A0A7C1R1E3-F1
#
_entry.id   AF-A0A7C1R1E3-F1
#
_cell.length_a   1.000
_cell.length_b   1.000
_cell.length_c   1.000
_cell.angle_alpha   90.00
_cell.angle_beta   90.00
_cell.angle_gamma   90.00
#
_symmetry.space_group_name_H-M   'P 1'
#
loop_
_entity.id
_entity.type
_entity.pdbx_description
1 polymer ?
#
loop_
_entity_poly.entity_id
_entity_poly.type
_entity_poly.pdbx_seq_one_letter_code
_entity_poly.pdbx_strand_id
1 'polypeptide(L)'
;MEIVWQALHIMDWYQTRQIVDDPNYWEMNPLIGKDPTRGQVNSWMAGFAVGHLVTSHFLPKEYKKWFQGISLGAKGATVIWNYRVGLKF
;
A
#
# COMPACT_ATOMS: atom_id res chain seq x y z
N MET A 1 -6.58 10.73 -9.71
CA MET A 1 -6.14 9.37 -9.34
C MET A 1 -5.42 9.34 -8.01
N GLU A 2 -4.56 10.33 -7.69
CA GLU A 2 -3.81 10.37 -6.42
C GLU A 2 -4.68 10.15 -5.16
N ILE A 3 -5.77 10.90 -4.98
CA ILE A 3 -6.64 10.74 -3.78
C ILE A 3 -7.20 9.31 -3.66
N VAL A 4 -7.60 8.71 -4.78
CA VAL A 4 -8.13 7.33 -4.81
C VAL A 4 -7.02 6.34 -4.44
N TRP A 5 -5.82 6.54 -4.99
CA TRP A 5 -4.66 5.73 -4.66
C TRP A 5 -4.31 5.84 -3.17
N GLN A 6 -4.32 7.04 -2.60
CA GLN A 6 -4.04 7.29 -1.18
C GLN A 6 -5.10 6.63 -0.28
N ALA A 7 -6.37 6.67 -0.66
CA ALA A 7 -7.43 5.98 0.07
C ALA A 7 -7.21 4.47 0.09
N LEU A 8 -6.89 3.86 -1.07
CA LEU A 8 -6.55 2.44 -1.14
C LEU A 8 -5.29 2.11 -0.36
N HIS A 9 -4.29 2.99 -0.35
CA HIS A 9 -3.07 2.82 0.42
C HIS A 9 -3.32 2.87 1.94
N ILE A 10 -4.25 3.71 2.41
CA ILE A 10 -4.68 3.71 3.82
C ILE A 10 -5.41 2.40 4.18
N MET A 11 -6.28 1.90 3.30
CA MET A 11 -6.94 0.60 3.49
C MET A 11 -5.93 -0.54 3.58
N ASP A 12 -4.97 -0.58 2.65
CA ASP A 12 -3.86 -1.54 2.65
C ASP A 12 -3.02 -1.43 3.92
N TRP A 13 -2.72 -0.22 4.39
CA TRP A 13 -2.01 0.00 5.66
C TRP A 13 -2.79 -0.58 6.85
N TYR A 14 -4.11 -0.40 6.91
CA TYR A 14 -4.92 -1.04 7.96
C TYR A 14 -4.87 -2.57 7.88
N GLN A 15 -4.92 -3.14 6.67
CA GLN A 15 -4.80 -4.59 6.43
C GLN A 15 -3.41 -5.13 6.82
N THR A 16 -2.32 -4.46 6.46
CA THR A 16 -0.96 -4.88 6.85
C THR A 16 -0.77 -4.84 8.37
N ARG A 17 -1.42 -3.92 9.09
CA ARG A 17 -1.38 -3.94 10.56
C ARG A 17 -2.11 -5.14 11.14
N GLN A 18 -3.25 -5.53 10.59
CA GLN A 18 -3.93 -6.77 10.99
C GLN A 18 -3.03 -7.99 10.77
N ILE A 19 -2.28 -8.04 9.66
CA ILE A 19 -1.31 -9.11 9.39
C ILE A 19 -0.25 -9.19 10.51
N VAL A 20 0.26 -8.05 10.96
CA VAL A 20 1.24 -8.01 12.07
C VAL A 20 0.63 -8.47 13.39
N ASP A 21 -0.67 -8.29 13.59
CA ASP A 21 -1.34 -8.54 14.85
C ASP A 21 -1.93 -9.95 14.98
N ASP A 22 -1.99 -10.70 13.87
CA ASP A 22 -2.61 -12.01 13.81
C ASP A 22 -1.61 -13.05 13.26
N PRO A 23 -1.20 -14.04 14.08
CA PRO A 23 -0.22 -15.05 13.68
C PRO A 23 -0.72 -15.99 12.57
N ASN A 24 -2.00 -15.96 12.20
CA ASN A 24 -2.54 -16.73 11.08
C ASN A 24 -2.21 -16.11 9.71
N TYR A 25 -1.72 -14.86 9.68
CA TYR A 25 -1.33 -14.16 8.46
C TYR A 25 0.18 -13.90 8.44
N TRP A 26 0.74 -13.75 7.24
CA TRP A 26 2.12 -13.33 7.06
C TRP A 26 2.21 -12.29 5.93
N GLU A 27 3.11 -11.32 6.08
CA GLU A 27 3.35 -10.30 5.04
C GLU A 27 4.17 -10.91 3.90
N MET A 28 3.69 -10.73 2.67
CA MET A 28 4.36 -11.22 1.46
C MET A 28 5.24 -10.14 0.82
N ASN A 29 5.10 -8.88 1.22
CA ASN A 29 5.85 -7.77 0.69
C ASN A 29 7.34 -7.86 1.11
N PRO A 30 8.26 -8.15 0.16
CA PRO A 30 9.67 -8.33 0.49
C PRO A 30 10.34 -7.04 0.96
N LEU A 31 9.74 -5.87 0.69
CA LEU A 31 10.29 -4.58 1.08
C LEU A 31 10.07 -4.27 2.57
N ILE A 32 8.99 -4.79 3.15
CA ILE A 32 8.66 -4.61 4.57
C ILE A 32 9.34 -5.70 5.41
N GLY A 33 9.50 -6.90 4.85
CA GLY A 33 10.10 -8.06 5.51
C GLY A 33 9.05 -9.03 6.06
N LYS A 34 9.52 -10.18 6.56
CA LYS A 34 8.66 -11.33 6.92
C LYS A 34 7.90 -11.15 8.24
N ASP A 35 8.51 -10.51 9.23
CA ASP A 35 7.92 -10.26 10.55
C ASP A 35 8.15 -8.80 10.98
N PRO A 36 7.49 -7.83 10.32
CA PRO A 36 7.69 -6.43 10.64
C PRO A 36 6.97 -6.07 11.94
N THR A 37 7.58 -5.20 12.73
CA THR A 37 6.88 -4.54 13.84
C THR A 37 5.85 -3.54 13.32
N ARG A 38 4.81 -3.24 14.10
CA ARG A 38 3.83 -2.17 13.77
C ARG A 38 4.51 -0.84 13.44
N GLY A 39 5.58 -0.48 14.15
CA GLY A 39 6.34 0.76 13.91
C GLY A 39 7.03 0.79 12.54
N GLN A 40 7.58 -0.35 12.11
CA GLN A 40 8.17 -0.49 10.77
C GLN A 40 7.10 -0.39 9.68
N VAL A 41 5.95 -1.05 9.85
CA VAL A 41 4.81 -0.92 8.93
C VAL A 41 4.38 0.52 8.80
N ASN A 42 4.18 1.23 9.93
CA ASN A 42 3.74 2.63 9.91
C ASN A 42 4.73 3.54 9.18
N SER A 43 6.03 3.39 9.48
CA SER A 43 7.07 4.20 8.86
C SER A 43 7.16 3.94 7.36
N TRP A 44 7.09 2.66 6.95
CA TRP A 44 7.12 2.27 5.56
C TRP A 44 5.90 2.77 4.78
N MET A 45 4.69 2.56 5.32
CA MET A 45 3.45 2.99 4.66
C MET A 45 3.36 4.51 4.56
N ALA A 46 3.75 5.26 5.61
CA ALA A 46 3.80 6.72 5.54
C ALA A 46 4.83 7.21 4.52
N GLY A 47 6.03 6.62 4.51
CA GLY A 47 7.07 6.93 3.54
C GLY A 47 6.61 6.67 2.10
N PHE A 48 5.93 5.55 1.86
CA PHE A 48 5.40 5.20 0.54
C PHE A 48 4.29 6.16 0.09
N ALA A 49 3.42 6.59 1.00
CA ALA A 49 2.37 7.58 0.71
C ALA A 49 2.96 8.93 0.26
N VAL A 50 3.96 9.43 0.99
CA VAL A 50 4.68 10.67 0.65
C VAL A 50 5.47 10.50 -0.65
N GLY A 51 6.18 9.38 -0.79
CA GLY A 51 6.95 9.07 -1.98
C GLY A 51 6.08 9.01 -3.24
N HIS A 52 4.91 8.39 -3.16
CA HIS A 52 3.97 8.34 -4.27
C HIS A 52 3.45 9.74 -4.63
N LEU A 53 3.08 10.56 -3.63
CA LEU A 53 2.63 11.94 -3.85
C LEU A 53 3.70 12.80 -4.52
N VAL A 54 4.93 12.76 -4.00
CA VAL A 54 6.09 13.49 -4.54
C VAL A 54 6.37 13.03 -5.96
N THR A 55 6.42 11.71 -6.19
CA THR A 55 6.64 11.15 -7.53
C THR A 55 5.56 11.61 -8.49
N SER A 56 4.28 11.48 -8.13
CA SER A 56 3.14 11.99 -8.92
C SER A 56 3.23 13.49 -9.21
N HIS A 57 3.81 14.28 -8.31
CA HIS A 57 3.92 15.73 -8.48
C HIS A 57 5.00 16.10 -9.51
N PHE A 58 6.16 15.45 -9.45
CA PHE A 58 7.32 15.78 -10.29
C PHE A 58 7.39 14.99 -11.60
N LEU A 59 6.63 13.90 -11.76
CA LEU A 59 6.68 13.10 -12.98
C LEU A 59 6.15 13.89 -14.20
N PRO A 60 6.85 13.86 -15.36
CA PRO A 60 6.34 14.44 -16.59
C PRO A 60 4.95 13.89 -16.96
N LYS A 61 4.12 14.73 -17.58
CA LYS A 61 2.70 14.42 -17.84
C LYS A 61 2.48 13.11 -18.62
N GLU A 62 3.38 12.78 -19.55
CA GLU A 62 3.35 11.55 -20.34
C GLU A 62 3.49 10.28 -19.49
N TYR A 63 4.37 10.29 -18.48
CA TYR A 63 4.58 9.16 -17.59
C TYR A 63 3.60 9.14 -16.41
N LYS A 64 3.12 10.32 -15.97
CA LYS A 64 2.23 10.44 -14.80
C LYS A 64 0.98 9.59 -14.92
N LYS A 65 0.36 9.54 -16.11
CA LYS A 65 -0.83 8.73 -16.35
C LYS A 65 -0.55 7.24 -16.19
N TRP A 66 0.57 6.77 -16.77
CA TRP A 66 0.99 5.37 -16.66
C TRP A 66 1.35 5.00 -15.23
N PHE A 67 2.17 5.82 -14.57
CA PHE A 67 2.55 5.62 -13.17
C PHE A 67 1.33 5.50 -12.27
N GLN A 68 0.41 6.49 -12.32
CA GLN A 68 -0.79 6.49 -11.48
C GLN A 68 -1.76 5.36 -11.84
N GLY A 69 -1.89 5.00 -13.12
CA GLY A 69 -2.77 3.91 -13.55
C GLY A 69 -2.27 2.54 -13.08
N ILE A 70 -0.99 2.25 -13.27
CA ILE A 70 -0.35 1.00 -12.85
C ILE A 70 -0.35 0.90 -11.32
N SER A 71 0.06 1.96 -10.61
CA SER A 71 0.11 1.96 -9.16
C SER A 71 -1.28 1.79 -8.54
N LEU A 72 -2.31 2.40 -9.13
CA LEU A 72 -3.70 2.26 -8.70
C LEU A 72 -4.23 0.86 -8.91
N GLY A 73 -3.98 0.26 -10.09
CA GLY A 73 -4.38 -1.12 -10.37
C GLY A 73 -3.72 -2.11 -9.42
N ALA A 74 -2.40 -1.98 -9.21
CA ALA A 74 -1.64 -2.84 -8.29
C ALA A 74 -2.16 -2.70 -6.85
N LYS A 75 -2.34 -1.48 -6.35
CA LYS A 75 -2.83 -1.25 -4.98
C LYS A 75 -4.26 -1.77 -4.80
N GLY A 76 -5.15 -1.54 -5.78
CA GLY A 76 -6.51 -2.08 -5.75
C GLY A 76 -6.52 -3.61 -5.72
N ALA A 77 -5.66 -4.27 -6.49
CA ALA A 77 -5.53 -5.73 -6.46
C ALA A 77 -5.08 -6.24 -5.09
N THR A 78 -4.09 -5.59 -4.46
CA THR A 78 -3.63 -5.94 -3.10
C THR A 78 -4.77 -5.82 -2.08
N VAL A 79 -5.49 -4.68 -2.06
CA VAL A 79 -6.59 -4.45 -1.13
C VAL A 79 -7.71 -5.48 -1.30
N ILE A 80 -8.05 -5.80 -2.54
CA ILE A 80 -9.06 -6.83 -2.87
C ILE A 80 -8.59 -8.22 -2.43
N TRP A 81 -7.33 -8.56 -2.65
CA TRP A 81 -6.74 -9.84 -2.23
C TRP A 81 -6.81 -9.99 -0.70
N ASN A 82 -6.31 -8.98 0.02
CA ASN A 82 -6.36 -8.92 1.48
C ASN A 82 -7.78 -9.06 2.02
N TYR A 83 -8.74 -8.37 1.38
CA TYR A 83 -10.16 -8.50 1.74
C TYR A 83 -10.71 -9.91 1.52
N ARG A 84 -10.34 -10.56 0.41
CA ARG A 84 -10.76 -11.93 0.08
C ARG A 84 -10.21 -12.98 1.04
N VAL A 85 -9.02 -12.77 1.61
CA VAL A 85 -8.42 -13.68 2.61
C VAL A 85 -8.87 -13.37 4.04
N GLY A 86 -9.74 -12.37 4.23
CA GLY A 86 -10.43 -12.11 5.50
C GLY A 86 -10.10 -10.79 6.18
N LEU A 87 -9.06 -10.08 5.73
CA LEU A 87 -8.63 -8.81 6.32
C LEU A 87 -9.67 -7.70 6.05
N LYS A 88 -9.82 -6.77 6.98
CA LYS A 88 -10.82 -5.67 6.92
C LYS A 88 -10.18 -4.31 6.65
N PHE A 89 -11.00 -3.27 6.47
CA PHE A 89 -10.59 -1.88 6.27
C PHE A 89 -10.59 -1.08 7.56
#